data_AF-A0AA39S0X9-F1
#
_entry.id   AF-A0AA39S0X9-F1
#
_cell.length_a   1.000
_cell.length_b   1.000
_cell.length_c   1.000
_cell.angle_alpha   90.00
_cell.angle_beta   90.00
_cell.angle_gamma   90.00
#
_symmetry.space_group_name_H-M   'P 1'
#
loop_
_entity.id
_entity.type
_entity.pdbx_description
1 polymer ?
#
loop_
_entity_poly.entity_id
_entity_poly.type
_entity_poly.pdbx_seq_one_letter_code
_entity_poly.pdbx_strand_id
1 'polypeptide(L)'
;MSTGRPQDGDLQLASVADKQKPGSTALVEYTPPVFKEEEEDLEIKLRRIMENVPVRVSNTSGSSAGSGSGDFHQYRQMRRKEQDRLTRMDADYQRRKEVAEFNMRMEERVKTAEERTAKKRLKRQKKKQRKKEKKSKLNANGEEHKKEQSSDDDDDGDSGIEEEATK
;
A
#
# COMPACT_ATOMS: atom_id res chain seq x y z
N MET A 1 -31.60 18.63 30.08
CA MET A 1 -30.86 19.14 31.26
C MET A 1 -29.87 18.05 31.64
N SER A 2 -28.54 18.14 31.59
CA SER A 2 -27.56 19.22 31.55
C SER A 2 -26.25 18.59 31.02
N THR A 3 -25.70 19.10 29.92
CA THR A 3 -24.37 18.70 29.40
C THR A 3 -23.31 19.59 30.05
N GLY A 4 -22.56 19.03 31.00
CA GLY A 4 -21.46 19.73 31.68
C GLY A 4 -20.22 19.82 30.79
N ARG A 5 -19.93 21.04 30.31
CA ARG A 5 -18.70 21.43 29.61
C ARG A 5 -17.60 21.67 30.63
N PRO A 6 -16.44 20.97 30.59
CA PRO A 6 -15.28 21.40 31.36
C PRO A 6 -14.58 22.56 30.63
N GLN A 7 -14.21 23.56 31.42
CA GLN A 7 -13.64 24.84 31.02
C GLN A 7 -12.21 24.72 30.50
N ASP A 8 -11.91 25.61 29.56
CA ASP A 8 -10.58 25.93 29.06
C ASP A 8 -9.73 26.49 30.22
N GLY A 9 -8.73 25.73 30.66
CA GLY A 9 -7.80 26.08 31.72
C GLY A 9 -6.35 26.03 31.21
N ASP A 10 -5.79 27.23 31.01
CA ASP A 10 -4.38 27.59 31.16
C ASP A 10 -3.33 26.80 30.35
N LEU A 11 -3.10 27.27 29.13
CA LEU A 11 -1.81 27.16 28.43
C LEU A 11 -0.73 27.90 29.21
N GLN A 12 -0.08 27.22 30.16
CA GLN A 12 1.14 27.70 30.79
C GLN A 12 2.36 27.27 29.94
N LEU A 13 2.91 28.25 29.22
CA LEU A 13 4.18 28.17 28.52
C LEU A 13 5.31 28.12 29.57
N ALA A 14 5.67 26.92 30.02
CA ALA A 14 6.74 26.73 30.99
C ALA A 14 8.12 26.95 30.32
N SER A 15 8.85 27.91 30.89
CA SER A 15 10.20 28.36 30.54
C SER A 15 11.21 27.23 30.37
N VAL A 16 11.99 27.30 29.28
CA VAL A 16 13.21 26.53 29.04
C VAL A 16 14.19 26.81 30.18
N ALA A 17 14.39 25.82 31.05
CA ALA A 17 15.44 25.82 32.06
C ALA A 17 16.58 24.93 31.56
N ASP A 18 17.63 25.55 31.01
CA ASP A 18 18.90 24.89 30.75
C ASP A 18 19.50 24.41 32.08
N LYS A 19 19.46 23.10 32.31
CA LYS A 19 20.26 22.44 33.34
C LYS A 19 21.34 21.60 32.66
N GLN A 20 22.55 22.14 32.62
CA GLN A 20 23.75 21.37 32.32
C GLN A 20 24.33 20.74 33.59
N LYS A 21 24.95 19.56 33.39
CA LYS A 21 25.99 18.82 34.17
C LYS A 21 25.50 17.58 34.94
N PRO A 22 26.38 16.61 35.28
CA PRO A 22 27.55 16.06 34.55
C PRO A 22 27.60 14.50 34.60
N GLY A 23 28.49 13.87 33.83
CA GLY A 23 29.03 12.54 34.18
C GLY A 23 28.69 11.38 33.22
N SER A 24 29.74 10.65 32.88
CA SER A 24 29.86 9.57 31.90
C SER A 24 29.21 8.23 32.27
N THR A 25 28.44 7.63 31.35
CA THR A 25 28.43 6.17 31.10
C THR A 25 28.07 5.92 29.63
N ALA A 26 28.96 5.24 28.91
CA ALA A 26 28.85 4.96 27.49
C ALA A 26 27.69 3.99 27.18
N LEU A 27 26.55 4.54 26.78
CA LEU A 27 25.62 3.87 25.87
C LEU A 27 25.51 4.80 24.67
N VAL A 28 26.11 4.43 23.53
CA VAL A 28 25.85 5.14 22.28
C VAL A 28 24.42 4.80 21.93
N GLU A 29 23.48 5.67 22.28
CA GLU A 29 22.10 5.55 21.85
C GLU A 29 22.09 5.45 20.33
N TYR A 30 21.67 4.30 19.81
CA TYR A 30 21.45 4.12 18.38
C TYR A 30 20.20 4.94 18.03
N THR A 31 20.42 6.15 17.54
CA THR A 31 19.39 6.91 16.86
C THR A 31 19.15 6.28 15.49
N PRO A 32 17.99 5.66 15.23
CA PRO A 32 17.70 5.11 13.92
C PRO A 32 17.76 6.25 12.88
N PRO A 33 18.35 6.00 11.70
CA PRO A 33 18.40 7.02 10.65
C PRO A 33 16.96 7.41 10.28
N VAL A 34 16.61 8.66 10.57
CA VAL A 34 15.35 9.25 10.11
C VAL A 34 15.48 9.42 8.61
N PHE A 35 14.75 8.61 7.83
CA PHE A 35 14.64 8.80 6.40
C PHE A 35 14.06 10.20 6.17
N LYS A 36 14.89 11.11 5.63
CA LYS A 36 14.49 12.48 5.36
C LYS A 36 13.82 12.49 4.00
N GLU A 37 12.51 12.67 3.98
CA GLU A 37 11.71 12.84 2.76
C GLU A 37 12.31 13.93 1.83
N GLU A 38 12.98 14.93 2.42
CA GLU A 38 13.72 15.98 1.70
C GLU A 38 14.95 15.47 0.91
N GLU A 39 15.62 14.41 1.36
CA GLU A 39 16.74 13.80 0.65
C GLU A 39 16.27 13.03 -0.59
N GLU A 40 15.10 12.39 -0.50
CA GLU A 40 14.44 11.75 -1.64
C GLU A 40 14.01 12.79 -2.69
N ASP A 41 13.51 13.95 -2.25
CA ASP A 41 13.18 15.08 -3.13
C ASP A 41 14.39 15.64 -3.87
N LEU A 42 15.55 15.71 -3.20
CA LEU A 42 16.81 16.14 -3.83
C LEU A 42 17.30 15.15 -4.87
N GLU A 43 17.27 13.85 -4.56
CA GLU A 43 17.64 12.79 -5.50
C GLU A 43 16.72 12.78 -6.72
N ILE A 44 15.41 12.94 -6.53
CA ILE A 44 14.42 13.04 -7.61
C ILE A 44 14.69 14.30 -8.47
N LYS A 45 14.97 15.44 -7.84
CA LYS A 45 15.28 16.69 -8.54
C LYS A 45 16.59 16.58 -9.33
N LEU A 46 17.63 15.98 -8.75
CA LEU A 46 18.91 15.74 -9.42
C LEU A 46 18.74 14.82 -10.62
N ARG A 47 17.96 13.74 -10.49
CA ARG A 47 17.61 12.87 -11.63
C ARG A 47 16.90 13.64 -12.74
N ARG A 48 15.88 14.42 -12.39
CA ARG A 48 15.15 15.28 -13.34
C ARG A 48 16.07 16.26 -14.05
N ILE A 49 17.01 16.87 -13.32
CA ILE A 49 17.99 17.78 -13.90
C ILE A 49 18.92 17.02 -14.86
N MET A 50 19.47 15.89 -14.44
CA MET A 50 20.40 15.10 -15.25
C MET A 50 19.76 14.55 -16.54
N GLU A 51 18.46 14.23 -16.51
CA GLU A 51 17.73 13.66 -17.64
C GLU A 51 17.17 14.74 -18.58
N ASN A 52 16.64 15.84 -18.03
CA ASN A 52 15.83 16.78 -18.81
C ASN A 52 16.58 18.08 -19.15
N VAL A 53 17.67 18.40 -18.45
CA VAL A 53 18.43 19.63 -18.71
C VAL A 53 19.52 19.36 -19.74
N PRO A 54 19.51 20.07 -20.89
CA PRO A 54 20.58 19.94 -21.89
C PRO A 54 21.93 20.34 -21.29
N VAL A 55 22.88 19.40 -21.29
CA VAL A 55 24.25 19.66 -20.85
C VAL A 55 25.04 20.29 -22.00
N ARG A 56 25.43 21.55 -21.86
CA ARG A 56 26.35 22.20 -22.80
C ARG A 56 27.77 21.74 -22.53
N VAL A 57 28.41 21.14 -23.53
CA VAL A 57 29.83 20.74 -23.47
C VAL A 57 30.67 21.84 -24.12
N SER A 58 31.64 22.38 -23.40
CA SER A 58 32.50 23.49 -23.86
C SER A 58 33.82 23.04 -24.48
N ASN A 59 34.22 21.78 -24.29
CA ASN A 59 35.53 21.22 -24.65
C ASN A 59 35.45 20.20 -25.80
N THR A 60 34.57 20.44 -26.78
CA THR A 60 34.42 19.58 -27.97
C THR A 60 35.36 20.01 -29.10
N SER A 61 36.21 19.09 -29.54
CA SER A 61 37.00 19.23 -30.77
C SER A 61 36.11 19.24 -32.02
N GLY A 62 36.61 19.80 -33.13
CA GLY A 62 35.87 19.85 -34.41
C GLY A 62 35.51 18.46 -34.95
N SER A 63 34.45 18.35 -35.74
CA SER A 63 33.90 17.07 -36.21
C SER A 63 34.84 16.24 -37.10
N SER A 64 35.81 16.90 -37.76
CA SER A 64 36.84 16.25 -38.57
C SER A 64 38.20 16.15 -37.86
N ALA A 65 38.28 16.55 -36.58
CA ALA A 65 39.50 16.41 -35.81
C ALA A 65 39.78 14.93 -35.53
N GLY A 66 41.06 14.54 -35.54
CA GLY A 66 41.48 13.20 -35.17
C GLY A 66 41.29 12.89 -33.68
N SER A 67 41.49 11.63 -33.31
CA SER A 67 41.40 11.19 -31.91
C SER A 67 42.53 11.78 -31.07
N GLY A 68 42.16 12.52 -30.01
CA GLY A 68 43.09 13.06 -29.03
C GLY A 68 43.45 12.03 -27.94
N SER A 69 44.53 12.29 -27.20
CA SER A 69 44.97 11.42 -26.09
C SER A 69 43.96 11.31 -24.95
N GLY A 70 43.05 12.29 -24.82
CA GLY A 70 41.99 12.31 -23.81
C GLY A 70 40.68 11.64 -24.23
N ASP A 71 40.49 11.33 -25.51
CA ASP A 71 39.19 10.90 -26.06
C ASP A 71 38.80 9.52 -25.54
N PHE A 72 39.79 8.64 -25.35
CA PHE A 72 39.58 7.33 -24.74
C PHE A 72 38.97 7.44 -23.34
N HIS A 73 39.49 8.34 -22.50
CA HIS A 73 38.98 8.52 -21.15
C HIS A 73 37.59 9.16 -21.14
N GLN A 74 37.33 10.12 -22.02
CA GLN A 74 35.99 10.71 -22.19
C GLN A 74 34.97 9.63 -22.57
N TYR A 75 35.28 8.80 -23.57
CA TYR A 75 34.42 7.70 -23.97
C TYR A 75 34.17 6.70 -22.83
N ARG A 76 35.22 6.32 -22.08
CA ARG A 76 35.07 5.39 -20.95
C ARG A 76 34.12 5.94 -19.88
N GLN A 77 34.21 7.22 -19.55
CA GLN A 77 33.33 7.84 -18.55
C GLN A 77 31.89 7.95 -19.08
N MET A 78 31.72 8.35 -20.33
CA MET A 78 30.40 8.42 -20.97
C MET A 78 29.73 7.05 -21.07
N ARG A 79 30.47 5.99 -21.44
CA ARG A 79 29.97 4.62 -21.48
C ARG A 79 29.50 4.15 -20.11
N ARG A 80 30.28 4.40 -19.05
CA ARG A 80 29.90 4.04 -17.68
C ARG A 80 28.63 4.78 -17.25
N LYS A 81 28.58 6.09 -17.48
CA LYS A 81 27.41 6.91 -17.17
C LYS A 81 26.16 6.38 -17.88
N GLU A 82 26.28 5.98 -19.15
CA GLU A 82 25.16 5.44 -19.91
C GLU A 82 24.75 4.04 -19.45
N GLN A 83 25.71 3.17 -19.13
CA GLN A 83 25.43 1.86 -18.56
C GLN A 83 24.67 1.98 -17.24
N ASP A 84 25.13 2.86 -16.35
CA ASP A 84 24.47 3.12 -15.06
C ASP A 84 23.05 3.67 -15.28
N ARG A 85 22.87 4.54 -16.28
CA ARG A 85 21.54 5.07 -16.66
C ARG A 85 20.59 3.95 -17.08
N LEU A 86 21.03 3.05 -17.97
CA LEU A 86 20.23 1.92 -18.44
C LEU A 86 19.90 0.96 -17.29
N THR A 87 20.90 0.58 -16.50
CA THR A 87 20.69 -0.32 -15.35
C THR A 87 19.71 0.25 -14.32
N ARG A 88 19.72 1.56 -14.07
CA ARG A 88 18.73 2.20 -13.19
C ARG A 88 17.32 2.17 -13.78
N MET A 89 17.18 2.48 -15.06
CA MET A 89 15.90 2.43 -15.77
C MET A 89 15.29 1.02 -15.74
N ASP A 90 16.12 -0.01 -15.98
CA ASP A 90 15.69 -1.40 -15.93
C ASP A 90 15.25 -1.81 -14.51
N ALA A 91 16.00 -1.43 -13.49
CA ALA A 91 15.64 -1.70 -12.09
C ALA A 91 14.35 -0.99 -11.66
N ASP A 92 14.13 0.25 -12.09
CA ASP A 92 12.87 0.98 -11.86
C ASP A 92 11.69 0.28 -12.55
N TYR A 93 11.88 -0.19 -13.79
CA TYR A 93 10.86 -0.92 -14.54
C TYR A 93 10.49 -2.25 -13.87
N GLN A 94 11.49 -3.03 -13.45
CA GLN A 94 11.27 -4.29 -12.75
C GLN A 94 10.51 -4.08 -11.43
N ARG A 95 10.92 -3.10 -10.62
CA ARG A 95 10.20 -2.74 -9.39
C ARG A 95 8.74 -2.38 -9.65
N ARG A 96 8.46 -1.54 -10.65
CA ARG A 96 7.07 -1.16 -11.00
C ARG A 96 6.26 -2.36 -11.46
N LYS A 97 6.87 -3.25 -12.25
CA LYS A 97 6.22 -4.48 -12.73
C LYS A 97 5.86 -5.41 -11.56
N GLU A 98 6.80 -5.66 -10.66
CA GLU A 98 6.59 -6.51 -9.48
C GLU A 98 5.50 -5.97 -8.55
N VAL A 99 5.49 -4.66 -8.30
CA VAL A 99 4.44 -4.01 -7.49
C VAL A 99 3.07 -4.12 -8.16
N ALA A 100 3.00 -3.90 -9.48
CA ALA A 100 1.75 -4.04 -10.22
C ALA A 100 1.23 -5.49 -10.17
N GLU A 101 2.09 -6.47 -10.41
CA GLU A 101 1.73 -7.90 -10.32
C GLU A 101 1.28 -8.29 -8.90
N PHE A 102 1.97 -7.80 -7.87
CA PHE A 102 1.61 -8.05 -6.49
C PHE A 102 0.23 -7.48 -6.16
N ASN A 103 -0.05 -6.23 -6.54
CA ASN A 103 -1.33 -5.59 -6.30
C ASN A 103 -2.47 -6.32 -7.03
N MET A 104 -2.26 -6.72 -8.29
CA MET A 104 -3.23 -7.53 -9.03
C MET A 104 -3.54 -8.85 -8.31
N ARG A 105 -2.51 -9.60 -7.87
CA ARG A 105 -2.70 -10.85 -7.10
C ARG A 105 -3.38 -10.62 -5.75
N MET A 106 -3.12 -9.50 -5.10
CA MET A 106 -3.79 -9.13 -3.84
C MET A 106 -5.27 -8.83 -4.07
N GLU A 107 -5.58 -8.01 -5.08
CA GLU A 107 -6.96 -7.67 -5.43
C GLU A 107 -7.78 -8.88 -5.84
N GLU A 108 -7.22 -9.83 -6.59
CA GLU A 108 -7.89 -11.08 -6.96
C GLU A 108 -8.25 -11.92 -5.72
N ARG A 109 -7.32 -12.04 -4.75
CA ARG A 109 -7.57 -12.73 -3.48
C ARG A 109 -8.66 -12.03 -2.65
N VAL A 110 -8.65 -10.71 -2.61
CA VAL A 110 -9.68 -9.94 -1.92
C VAL A 110 -11.04 -10.10 -2.60
N LYS A 111 -11.11 -9.96 -3.94
CA LYS A 111 -12.33 -10.15 -4.73
C LYS A 111 -12.94 -11.53 -4.53
N THR A 112 -12.14 -12.60 -4.58
CA THR A 112 -12.64 -13.97 -4.37
C THR A 112 -13.16 -14.19 -2.94
N ALA A 113 -12.52 -13.60 -1.93
CA ALA A 113 -13.00 -13.62 -0.56
C ALA A 113 -14.30 -12.81 -0.38
N GLU A 114 -14.39 -11.64 -1.01
CA GLU A 114 -15.59 -10.80 -1.04
C GLU A 114 -16.76 -11.49 -1.74
N GLU A 115 -16.53 -12.19 -2.86
CA GLU A 115 -17.57 -12.97 -3.54
C GLU A 115 -18.08 -14.13 -2.68
N ARG A 116 -17.18 -14.89 -2.04
CA ARG A 116 -17.54 -15.98 -1.13
C ARG A 116 -18.36 -15.47 0.05
N THR A 117 -17.93 -14.35 0.66
CA THR A 117 -18.63 -13.74 1.80
C THR A 117 -19.96 -13.09 1.37
N ALA A 118 -20.04 -12.47 0.20
CA ALA A 118 -21.26 -11.90 -0.36
C ALA A 118 -22.30 -12.98 -0.65
N LYS A 119 -21.92 -14.10 -1.28
CA LYS A 119 -22.80 -15.27 -1.49
C LYS A 119 -23.37 -15.80 -0.16
N LYS A 120 -22.52 -15.98 0.86
CA LYS A 120 -22.96 -16.42 2.20
C LYS A 120 -23.86 -15.37 2.88
N ARG A 121 -23.55 -14.08 2.74
CA ARG A 121 -24.36 -12.97 3.28
C ARG A 121 -25.75 -12.92 2.63
N LEU A 122 -25.85 -13.08 1.31
CA LEU A 122 -27.12 -13.14 0.57
C LEU A 122 -27.96 -14.34 1.01
N LYS A 123 -27.37 -15.54 1.16
CA LYS A 123 -28.06 -16.72 1.71
C LYS A 123 -28.66 -16.43 3.10
N ARG A 124 -27.87 -15.83 4.00
CA ARG A 124 -28.33 -15.45 5.35
C ARG A 124 -29.43 -14.38 5.32
N GLN A 125 -29.33 -13.38 4.46
CA GLN A 125 -30.37 -12.35 4.30
C GLN A 125 -31.69 -12.95 3.80
N LYS A 126 -31.66 -13.84 2.80
CA LYS A 126 -32.85 -14.56 2.31
C LYS A 126 -33.49 -15.43 3.40
N LYS A 127 -32.70 -16.14 4.20
CA LYS A 127 -33.21 -16.91 5.37
C LYS A 127 -33.83 -15.99 6.43
N LYS A 128 -33.22 -14.82 6.70
CA LYS A 128 -33.77 -13.82 7.63
C LYS A 128 -35.08 -13.21 7.13
N GLN A 129 -35.19 -12.90 5.84
CA GLN A 129 -36.43 -12.40 5.22
C GLN A 129 -37.55 -13.44 5.30
N ARG A 130 -37.29 -14.70 4.90
CA ARG A 130 -38.27 -15.81 5.02
C ARG A 130 -38.75 -16.02 6.46
N LYS A 131 -37.86 -15.95 7.45
CA LYS A 131 -38.23 -16.03 8.88
C LYS A 131 -39.10 -14.85 9.33
N LYS A 132 -38.78 -13.62 8.88
CA LYS A 132 -39.56 -12.42 9.18
C LYS A 132 -40.96 -12.52 8.57
N GLU A 133 -41.08 -12.98 7.32
CA GLU A 133 -42.36 -13.20 6.64
C GLU A 133 -43.20 -14.30 7.32
N LYS A 134 -42.60 -15.42 7.74
CA LYS A 134 -43.30 -16.45 8.52
C LYS A 134 -43.82 -15.89 9.83
N LYS A 135 -43.00 -15.12 10.57
CA LYS A 135 -43.42 -14.49 11.85
C LYS A 135 -44.52 -13.44 11.65
N SER A 136 -44.46 -12.63 10.58
CA SER A 136 -45.51 -11.65 10.31
C SER A 136 -46.82 -12.32 9.87
N LYS A 137 -46.77 -13.43 9.13
CA LYS A 137 -47.97 -14.22 8.76
C LYS A 137 -48.63 -14.86 9.99
N LEU A 138 -47.84 -15.41 10.92
CA LEU A 138 -48.35 -15.96 12.18
C LEU A 138 -48.97 -14.91 13.10
N ASN A 139 -48.49 -13.66 13.05
CA ASN A 139 -49.08 -12.56 13.81
C ASN A 139 -50.32 -11.93 13.15
N ALA A 140 -50.54 -12.17 11.85
CA ALA A 140 -51.68 -11.64 11.09
C ALA A 140 -52.89 -12.59 11.05
N ASN A 141 -52.65 -13.91 11.08
CA ASN A 141 -53.69 -14.91 11.31
C ASN A 141 -53.68 -15.28 12.78
N GLY A 142 -54.63 -14.73 13.56
CA GLY A 142 -54.87 -15.14 14.94
C GLY A 142 -55.07 -16.66 15.06
N GLU A 143 -54.67 -17.18 16.21
CA GLU A 143 -54.68 -18.58 16.63
C GLU A 143 -55.80 -19.43 16.00
N GLU A 144 -55.42 -20.48 15.25
CA GLU A 144 -56.10 -21.77 15.32
C GLU A 144 -55.24 -22.90 14.73
N HIS A 145 -55.25 -24.01 15.46
CA HIS A 145 -54.44 -25.23 15.33
C HIS A 145 -54.21 -25.79 13.90
N LYS A 146 -52.95 -26.11 13.58
CA LYS A 146 -52.55 -27.48 13.18
C LYS A 146 -51.03 -27.65 13.20
N LYS A 147 -50.53 -28.47 14.13
CA LYS A 147 -49.39 -29.36 13.87
C LYS A 147 -49.74 -30.09 12.58
N GLU A 148 -48.92 -30.00 11.54
CA GLU A 148 -48.54 -31.09 10.63
C GLU A 148 -47.50 -30.56 9.64
N GLN A 149 -46.36 -31.25 9.62
CA GLN A 149 -45.46 -31.46 8.48
C GLN A 149 -45.12 -30.24 7.60
N SER A 150 -43.99 -29.61 7.92
CA SER A 150 -43.20 -28.87 6.94
C SER A 150 -41.83 -29.53 6.92
N SER A 151 -41.70 -30.54 6.06
CA SER A 151 -40.41 -31.09 5.59
C SER A 151 -39.53 -29.91 5.15
N ASP A 152 -38.63 -29.48 6.02
CA ASP A 152 -37.51 -28.62 5.63
C ASP A 152 -36.44 -29.63 5.22
N ASP A 153 -36.41 -29.94 3.92
CA ASP A 153 -35.27 -30.57 3.26
C ASP A 153 -34.05 -29.67 3.53
N ASP A 154 -33.32 -29.97 4.61
CA ASP A 154 -31.92 -29.61 4.71
C ASP A 154 -31.16 -30.53 3.74
N ASP A 155 -31.28 -30.22 2.45
CA ASP A 155 -30.30 -30.59 1.43
C ASP A 155 -29.00 -29.85 1.78
N ASP A 156 -28.28 -30.42 2.75
CA ASP A 156 -26.91 -30.09 3.10
C ASP A 156 -25.99 -30.74 2.05
N GLY A 157 -26.17 -30.30 0.80
CA GLY A 157 -25.28 -30.62 -0.32
C GLY A 157 -24.01 -29.79 -0.24
N ASP A 158 -23.21 -30.03 0.81
CA ASP A 158 -21.78 -29.68 0.83
C ASP A 158 -21.03 -30.70 -0.02
N SER A 159 -21.14 -30.57 -1.35
CA SER A 159 -20.32 -31.34 -2.27
C SER A 159 -19.92 -30.46 -3.46
N GLY A 160 -18.65 -30.07 -3.48
CA GLY A 160 -17.99 -29.49 -4.65
C GLY A 160 -17.65 -28.02 -4.52
N ILE A 161 -16.49 -27.73 -3.92
CA ILE A 161 -15.32 -27.13 -4.61
C ILE A 161 -14.11 -27.45 -3.71
N GLU A 162 -13.72 -28.72 -3.72
CA GLU A 162 -12.31 -29.08 -3.69
C GLU A 162 -11.90 -29.20 -5.16
N GLU A 163 -11.37 -28.12 -5.73
CA GLU A 163 -10.40 -28.21 -6.83
C GLU A 163 -9.26 -27.27 -6.49
N GLU A 164 -8.28 -27.88 -5.83
CA GLU A 164 -6.90 -27.92 -6.31
C GLU A 164 -6.59 -27.00 -7.51
N ALA A 165 -5.91 -25.88 -7.26
CA ALA A 165 -4.88 -25.42 -8.16
C ALA A 165 -3.55 -25.77 -7.49
N THR A 166 -3.02 -26.92 -7.88
CA THR A 166 -1.71 -27.43 -7.52
C THR A 166 -0.60 -26.61 -8.16
N LYS A 167 0.53 -26.61 -7.44
CA LYS A 167 1.92 -26.37 -7.87
C LYS A 167 2.42 -24.94 -7.98
#